data_AF-A0A6G5R186-F1
#
_entry.id   AF-A0A6G5R186-F1
#
_cell.length_a   1.000
_cell.length_b   1.000
_cell.length_c   1.000
_cell.angle_alpha   90.00
_cell.angle_beta   90.00
_cell.angle_gamma   90.00
#
_symmetry.space_group_name_H-M   'P 1'
#
loop_
_entity.id
_entity.type
_entity.pdbx_description
1 polymer ?
#
loop_
_entity_poly.entity_id
_entity_poly.type
_entity_poly.pdbx_seq_one_letter_code
_entity_poly.pdbx_strand_id
1 'polypeptide(L)'
;MQIKENKKGAIGSLVMSILLFLAGLVGYLYYELSGSGIFTMVISFICAVFCVKKIVQESFIEIFDDGFGVKKGSKQHKFYFKDIDEISTRVIDKKRDIQVLNVKFKRGKLDRDAADGLIQPIGENDAIILDKYEKSKYEIFNLLREKLQKLNTNK
;
A
#
# COMPACT_ATOMS: atom_id res chain seq x y z
N MET A 1 15.72 5.90 7.27
CA MET A 1 14.72 5.42 8.24
C MET A 1 13.75 4.49 7.53
N GLN A 2 13.58 3.25 8.02
CA GLN A 2 12.66 2.28 7.42
C GLN A 2 11.32 2.26 8.16
N ILE A 3 10.23 2.32 7.41
CA ILE A 3 8.85 2.26 7.90
C ILE A 3 8.17 1.08 7.21
N LYS A 4 7.77 0.07 7.98
CA LYS A 4 7.16 -1.15 7.45
C LYS A 4 5.69 -0.94 7.09
N GLU A 5 5.18 -1.74 6.17
CA GLU A 5 3.75 -1.79 5.85
C GLU A 5 2.95 -2.34 7.04
N ASN A 6 1.79 -1.74 7.33
CA ASN A 6 0.87 -2.20 8.36
C ASN A 6 0.05 -3.38 7.85
N LYS A 7 0.42 -4.58 8.30
CA LYS A 7 -0.20 -5.85 7.90
C LYS A 7 -1.44 -6.23 8.71
N LYS A 8 -1.87 -5.43 9.70
CA LYS A 8 -3.02 -5.75 10.57
C LYS A 8 -4.32 -5.98 9.78
N GLY A 9 -4.53 -5.21 8.71
CA GLY A 9 -5.70 -5.39 7.85
C GLY A 9 -5.71 -6.74 7.13
N ALA A 10 -4.56 -7.15 6.58
CA ALA A 10 -4.44 -8.44 5.88
C ALA A 10 -4.59 -9.63 6.84
N ILE A 11 -4.08 -9.50 8.08
CA ILE A 11 -4.26 -10.50 9.14
C ILE A 11 -5.74 -10.63 9.52
N GLY A 12 -6.45 -9.51 9.69
CA GLY A 12 -7.90 -9.53 9.96
C GLY A 12 -8.69 -10.22 8.86
N SER A 13 -8.38 -9.93 7.59
CA SER A 13 -9.01 -10.60 6.45
C SER A 13 -8.67 -12.10 6.36
N LEU A 14 -7.46 -12.50 6.75
CA LEU A 14 -7.07 -13.92 6.79
C LEU A 14 -7.91 -14.68 7.82
N VAL A 15 -8.05 -14.14 9.04
CA VAL A 15 -8.88 -14.74 10.10
C VAL A 15 -10.31 -14.90 9.63
N MET A 16 -10.88 -13.86 9.00
CA MET A 16 -12.24 -13.92 8.47
C MET A 16 -12.38 -14.97 7.37
N SER A 17 -11.36 -15.13 6.51
CA SER A 17 -11.37 -16.13 5.45
C SER A 17 -11.37 -17.56 6.02
N ILE A 18 -10.62 -17.81 7.09
CA ILE A 18 -10.60 -19.11 7.78
C ILE A 18 -11.98 -19.41 8.39
N LEU A 19 -12.60 -18.43 9.05
CA LEU A 19 -13.95 -18.59 9.60
C LEU A 19 -14.98 -18.89 8.51
N LEU A 20 -14.89 -18.20 7.37
CA LEU A 20 -15.78 -18.43 6.23
C LEU A 20 -15.60 -19.83 5.64
N PHE A 21 -14.36 -20.33 5.58
CA PHE A 21 -14.05 -21.69 5.14
C PHE A 21 -14.69 -22.73 6.06
N LEU A 22 -14.57 -22.56 7.39
CA LEU A 22 -15.19 -23.43 8.37
C LEU A 22 -16.73 -23.40 8.29
N ALA A 23 -17.32 -22.22 8.09
CA ALA A 23 -18.76 -22.09 7.88
C ALA A 23 -19.23 -22.81 6.60
N GLY A 24 -18.46 -22.71 5.51
CA GLY A 24 -18.72 -23.45 4.27
C GLY A 24 -18.64 -24.97 4.47
N LEU A 25 -17.67 -25.44 5.24
CA LEU A 25 -17.51 -26.84 5.64
C LEU A 25 -18.72 -27.37 6.43
N VAL A 26 -19.19 -26.59 7.41
CA VAL A 26 -20.38 -26.93 8.20
C VAL A 26 -21.62 -26.96 7.31
N GLY A 27 -21.79 -25.98 6.42
CA GLY A 27 -22.89 -25.93 5.46
C GLY A 27 -22.91 -27.14 4.51
N TYR A 28 -21.74 -27.56 4.05
CA TYR A 28 -21.58 -28.72 3.18
C TYR A 28 -21.91 -30.04 3.88
N LEU A 29 -21.41 -30.26 5.10
CA LEU A 29 -21.53 -31.54 5.80
C LEU A 29 -22.82 -31.72 6.60
N TYR A 30 -23.40 -30.64 7.14
CA TYR A 30 -24.52 -30.73 8.09
C TYR A 30 -25.84 -30.17 7.58
N TYR A 31 -25.83 -29.32 6.54
CA TYR A 31 -27.02 -28.60 6.09
C TYR A 31 -27.40 -28.88 4.63
N GLU A 32 -26.82 -29.92 4.01
CA GLU A 32 -27.06 -30.35 2.61
C GLU A 32 -26.89 -29.22 1.56
N LEU A 33 -26.25 -28.12 1.92
CA LEU A 33 -25.96 -26.95 1.09
C LEU A 33 -24.76 -27.25 0.18
N SER A 34 -24.88 -28.32 -0.61
CA SER A 34 -23.77 -28.95 -1.32
C SER A 34 -23.06 -27.98 -2.27
N GLY A 35 -23.81 -27.23 -3.08
CA GLY A 35 -23.23 -26.29 -4.06
C GLY A 35 -22.65 -25.02 -3.43
N SER A 36 -23.38 -24.39 -2.50
CA SER A 36 -22.96 -23.13 -1.86
C SER A 36 -21.84 -23.34 -0.84
N GLY A 37 -21.81 -24.48 -0.14
CA GLY A 37 -20.71 -24.87 0.76
C GLY A 37 -19.39 -25.04 0.02
N ILE A 38 -19.38 -25.75 -1.11
CA ILE A 38 -18.17 -25.91 -1.95
C ILE A 38 -17.70 -24.54 -2.48
N PHE A 39 -18.62 -23.72 -3.00
CA PHE A 39 -18.27 -22.41 -3.53
C PHE A 39 -17.63 -21.51 -2.46
N THR A 40 -18.22 -21.45 -1.26
CA THR A 40 -17.69 -20.65 -0.15
C THR A 40 -16.34 -21.15 0.33
N MET A 41 -16.11 -22.47 0.37
CA MET A 41 -14.80 -23.05 0.67
C MET A 41 -13.74 -22.68 -0.37
N VAL A 42 -14.06 -22.76 -1.67
CA VAL A 42 -13.10 -22.42 -2.73
C VAL A 42 -12.72 -20.94 -2.69
N ILE A 43 -13.70 -20.04 -2.59
CA ILE A 43 -13.45 -18.59 -2.56
C ILE A 43 -12.68 -18.20 -1.30
N SER A 44 -13.04 -18.74 -0.13
CA SER A 44 -12.34 -18.46 1.12
C SER A 44 -10.90 -18.99 1.10
N PHE A 45 -10.64 -20.14 0.48
CA PHE A 45 -9.29 -20.65 0.28
C PHE A 45 -8.45 -19.74 -0.62
N ILE A 46 -9.00 -19.31 -1.77
CA ILE A 46 -8.33 -18.35 -2.65
C ILE A 46 -8.01 -17.05 -1.89
N CYS A 47 -8.97 -16.53 -1.14
CA CYS A 47 -8.80 -15.32 -0.34
C CYS A 47 -7.70 -15.49 0.73
N ALA A 48 -7.65 -16.64 1.40
CA ALA A 48 -6.60 -16.96 2.37
C ALA A 48 -5.22 -17.00 1.71
N VAL A 49 -5.07 -17.62 0.54
CA VAL A 49 -3.81 -17.66 -0.21
C VAL A 49 -3.33 -16.25 -0.56
N PHE A 50 -4.21 -15.37 -1.03
CA PHE A 50 -3.85 -13.98 -1.32
C PHE A 50 -3.48 -13.20 -0.05
N CYS A 51 -4.19 -13.41 1.06
CA CYS A 51 -3.86 -12.78 2.33
C CYS A 51 -2.48 -13.21 2.83
N VAL A 52 -2.16 -14.51 2.76
CA VAL A 52 -0.84 -15.04 3.14
C VAL A 52 0.25 -14.46 2.24
N LYS A 53 0.07 -14.45 0.92
CA LYS A 53 1.04 -13.82 -0.01
C LYS A 53 1.31 -12.37 0.37
N LYS A 54 0.28 -11.59 0.69
CA LYS A 54 0.42 -10.19 1.11
C LYS A 54 1.11 -10.05 2.47
N ILE A 55 0.85 -10.95 3.42
CA ILE A 55 1.50 -10.92 4.74
C ILE A 55 2.98 -11.29 4.65
N VAL A 56 3.34 -12.24 3.80
CA VAL A 56 4.75 -12.67 3.60
C VAL A 56 5.53 -11.63 2.80
N GLN A 57 4.88 -10.88 1.91
CA GLN A 57 5.51 -9.85 1.12
C GLN A 57 6.20 -8.79 2.00
N GLU A 58 7.50 -8.59 1.80
CA GLU A 58 8.24 -7.51 2.44
C GLU A 58 7.94 -6.19 1.71
N SER A 59 7.17 -5.33 2.36
CA SER A 59 6.90 -3.99 1.88
C SER A 59 7.33 -2.97 2.93
N PHE A 60 8.16 -2.02 2.53
CA PHE A 60 8.58 -0.91 3.38
C PHE A 60 8.88 0.33 2.56
N ILE A 61 8.70 1.49 3.20
CA ILE A 61 9.24 2.76 2.72
C ILE A 61 10.50 3.05 3.51
N GLU A 62 11.56 3.40 2.79
CA GLU A 62 12.81 3.86 3.36
C GLU A 62 13.00 5.34 3.04
N ILE A 63 13.08 6.18 4.06
CA ILE A 63 13.36 7.61 3.89
C ILE A 63 14.86 7.82 4.00
N PHE A 64 15.46 8.39 2.96
CA PHE A 64 16.87 8.80 2.89
C PHE A 64 16.97 10.33 3.01
N ASP A 65 18.20 10.85 3.08
CA ASP A 65 18.42 12.30 3.08
C ASP A 65 18.23 12.93 1.70
N ASP A 66 18.45 12.16 0.63
CA ASP A 66 18.39 12.59 -0.77
C ASP A 66 17.13 12.10 -1.51
N GLY A 67 16.24 11.35 -0.84
CA GLY A 67 15.02 10.80 -1.45
C GLY A 67 14.26 9.83 -0.56
N PHE A 68 13.32 9.09 -1.15
CA PHE A 68 12.64 7.96 -0.49
C PHE A 68 12.62 6.72 -1.39
N GLY A 69 12.90 5.56 -0.81
CA GLY A 69 12.78 4.25 -1.44
C GLY A 69 11.46 3.58 -1.09
N VAL A 70 10.87 2.93 -2.07
CA VAL A 70 9.70 2.06 -1.87
C VAL A 70 10.12 0.65 -2.28
N LYS A 71 10.06 -0.30 -1.35
CA LYS A 71 10.18 -1.73 -1.64
C LYS A 71 8.81 -2.37 -1.49
N LYS A 72 8.41 -3.16 -2.50
CA LYS A 72 7.22 -4.00 -2.47
C LYS A 72 7.56 -5.37 -3.05
N GLY A 73 7.84 -6.33 -2.19
CA GLY A 73 8.27 -7.67 -2.60
C GLY A 73 9.58 -7.63 -3.39
N SER A 74 9.56 -8.08 -4.66
CA SER A 74 10.74 -8.13 -5.52
C SER A 74 11.09 -6.78 -6.17
N LYS A 75 10.16 -5.83 -6.21
CA LYS A 75 10.39 -4.50 -6.79
C LYS A 75 10.88 -3.54 -5.69
N GLN A 76 11.97 -2.84 -5.98
CA GLN A 76 12.50 -1.75 -5.15
C GLN A 76 12.91 -0.60 -6.05
N HIS A 77 12.48 0.61 -5.71
CA HIS A 77 12.91 1.80 -6.43
C HIS A 77 13.10 2.97 -5.47
N LYS A 78 14.12 3.79 -5.75
CA LYS A 78 14.44 4.99 -4.98
C LYS A 78 14.06 6.22 -5.79
N PHE A 79 13.16 7.04 -5.26
CA PHE A 79 12.76 8.32 -5.80
C PHE A 79 13.58 9.43 -5.15
N TYR A 80 14.26 10.23 -5.96
CA TYR A 80 15.12 11.32 -5.46
C TYR A 80 14.33 12.60 -5.22
N PHE A 81 14.63 13.32 -4.13
CA PHE A 81 14.02 14.63 -3.86
C PHE A 81 14.36 15.69 -4.91
N LYS A 82 15.48 15.51 -5.64
CA LYS A 82 15.86 16.40 -6.75
C LYS A 82 14.82 16.41 -7.88
N ASP A 83 14.14 15.28 -8.07
CA ASP A 83 13.15 15.04 -9.12
C ASP A 83 11.72 15.34 -8.64
N ILE A 84 11.55 15.66 -7.36
CA ILE A 84 10.26 16.01 -6.75
C ILE A 84 10.11 17.53 -6.74
N ASP A 85 8.93 17.99 -7.15
CA ASP A 85 8.51 19.39 -7.16
C ASP A 85 7.80 19.73 -5.83
N GLU A 86 6.80 18.92 -5.48
CA GLU A 86 5.98 19.14 -4.29
C GLU A 86 5.49 17.83 -3.68
N ILE A 87 5.35 17.79 -2.35
CA ILE A 87 4.67 16.71 -1.64
C ILE A 87 3.45 17.34 -0.96
N SER A 88 2.25 16.85 -1.28
CA SER A 88 0.98 17.34 -0.78
C SER A 88 0.10 16.20 -0.26
N THR A 89 -0.89 16.52 0.55
CA THR A 89 -1.96 15.58 0.90
C THR A 89 -3.16 15.87 0.00
N ARG A 90 -3.65 14.84 -0.69
CA ARG A 90 -4.85 14.95 -1.54
C ARG A 90 -6.00 14.22 -0.87
N VAL A 91 -7.18 14.84 -0.82
CA VAL A 91 -8.41 14.15 -0.41
C VAL A 91 -8.94 13.40 -1.64
N ILE A 92 -8.91 12.07 -1.64
CA ILE A 92 -9.50 11.25 -2.71
C ILE A 92 -11.01 11.25 -2.58
N ASP A 93 -11.52 11.17 -1.35
CA ASP A 93 -12.94 11.04 -1.08
C ASP A 93 -13.37 12.09 -0.06
N LYS A 94 -14.07 13.12 -0.52
CA LYS A 94 -14.57 14.21 0.33
C LYS A 94 -15.64 13.75 1.32
N LYS A 95 -16.38 12.66 1.05
CA LYS A 95 -17.42 12.16 1.95
C LYS A 95 -16.85 11.34 3.10
N ARG A 96 -15.74 10.64 2.87
CA ARG A 96 -15.07 9.77 3.86
C ARG A 96 -13.76 10.36 4.41
N ASP A 97 -13.45 11.59 4.05
CA ASP A 97 -12.19 12.31 4.34
C ASP A 97 -10.93 11.44 4.14
N ILE A 98 -10.89 10.69 3.03
CA ILE A 98 -9.76 9.79 2.76
C ILE A 98 -8.62 10.62 2.18
N GLN A 99 -7.69 10.99 3.05
CA GLN A 99 -6.45 11.67 2.68
C GLN A 99 -5.40 10.65 2.20
N VAL A 100 -4.75 10.96 1.09
CA VAL A 100 -3.61 10.21 0.55
C VAL A 100 -2.43 11.14 0.33
N LEU A 101 -1.24 10.54 0.35
CA LEU A 101 0.00 11.26 0.12
C LEU A 101 0.24 11.35 -1.39
N ASN A 102 0.28 12.58 -1.91
CA ASN A 102 0.57 12.90 -3.30
C ASN A 102 2.00 13.43 -3.41
N VAL A 103 2.74 12.90 -4.38
CA VAL A 103 4.09 13.33 -4.72
C VAL A 103 4.05 13.82 -6.16
N LYS A 104 4.30 15.11 -6.34
CA LYS A 104 4.38 15.76 -7.64
C LYS A 104 5.84 15.79 -8.08
N PHE A 105 6.13 15.17 -9.20
CA PHE A 105 7.45 15.13 -9.80
C PHE A 105 7.63 16.29 -10.79
N LYS A 106 8.90 16.62 -11.06
CA LYS A 106 9.25 17.54 -12.14
C LYS A 106 8.89 16.92 -13.49
N ARG A 107 8.62 17.77 -14.47
CA ARG A 107 8.11 17.36 -15.78
C ARG A 107 9.02 16.30 -16.43
N GLY A 108 8.47 15.12 -16.68
CA GLY A 108 9.17 14.00 -17.34
C GLY A 108 10.22 13.29 -16.46
N LYS A 109 10.23 13.53 -15.15
CA LYS A 109 11.12 12.86 -14.18
C LYS A 109 10.47 11.70 -13.43
N LEU A 110 9.17 11.49 -13.62
CA LEU A 110 8.48 10.33 -13.07
C LEU A 110 8.73 9.12 -13.97
N ASP A 111 9.52 8.17 -13.49
CA ASP A 111 9.66 6.86 -14.12
C ASP A 111 8.41 6.02 -13.83
N ARG A 112 7.53 5.90 -14.83
CA ARG A 112 6.23 5.21 -14.70
C ARG A 112 6.40 3.69 -14.60
N ASP A 113 7.40 3.15 -15.28
CA ASP A 113 7.68 1.71 -15.29
C ASP A 113 8.27 1.28 -13.94
N ALA A 114 9.12 2.13 -13.36
CA ALA A 114 9.62 1.93 -12.01
C ALA A 114 8.56 2.22 -10.94
N ALA A 115 7.67 3.19 -11.16
CA ALA A 115 6.55 3.48 -10.27
C ALA A 115 5.51 2.35 -10.25
N ASP A 116 5.33 1.64 -11.36
CA ASP A 116 4.28 0.63 -11.49
C ASP A 116 4.45 -0.52 -10.49
N GLY A 117 3.41 -0.70 -9.67
CA GLY A 117 3.38 -1.64 -8.57
C GLY A 117 4.02 -1.16 -7.27
N LEU A 118 4.69 0.01 -7.25
CA LEU A 118 5.26 0.64 -6.04
C LEU A 118 4.44 1.85 -5.56
N ILE A 119 4.13 2.76 -6.46
CA ILE A 119 3.27 3.94 -6.24
C ILE A 119 2.29 4.06 -7.40
N GLN A 120 1.13 4.68 -7.19
CA GLN A 120 0.14 4.81 -8.25
C GLN A 120 0.36 6.13 -9.01
N PRO A 121 0.90 6.13 -10.23
CA PRO A 121 1.01 7.36 -11.02
C PRO A 121 -0.39 7.88 -11.37
N ILE A 122 -0.62 9.16 -11.14
CA ILE A 122 -1.85 9.87 -11.49
C ILE A 122 -1.48 10.97 -12.49
N GLY A 123 -1.85 10.80 -13.75
CA GLY A 123 -1.44 11.71 -14.81
C GLY A 123 0.03 11.57 -15.19
N GLU A 124 0.63 12.65 -15.70
CA GLU A 124 2.01 12.62 -16.24
C GLU A 124 3.08 12.77 -15.17
N ASN A 125 2.81 13.54 -14.11
CA ASN A 125 3.84 13.93 -13.13
C ASN A 125 3.43 13.70 -11.67
N ASP A 126 2.19 13.33 -11.36
CA ASP A 126 1.79 13.06 -9.97
C ASP A 126 1.84 11.55 -9.70
N ALA A 127 2.15 11.17 -8.46
CA ALA A 127 2.01 9.80 -7.99
C ALA A 127 1.52 9.76 -6.54
N ILE A 128 0.69 8.75 -6.26
CA ILE A 128 0.05 8.57 -4.96
C ILE A 128 0.61 7.35 -4.26
N ILE A 129 0.96 7.53 -2.98
CA ILE A 129 1.32 6.44 -2.08
C ILE A 129 0.04 5.96 -1.38
N LEU A 130 -0.49 4.84 -1.87
CA LEU A 130 -1.74 4.25 -1.36
C LEU A 130 -1.55 3.35 -0.14
N ASP A 131 -0.35 2.79 0.03
CA ASP A 131 -0.10 1.75 1.02
C ASP A 131 -0.24 2.28 2.45
N LYS A 132 -0.71 1.41 3.35
CA LYS A 132 -0.87 1.72 4.78
C LYS A 132 0.40 1.29 5.50
N TYR A 133 1.11 2.24 6.08
CA TYR A 133 2.34 1.99 6.83
C TYR A 133 2.08 1.96 8.33
N GLU A 134 3.05 1.46 9.11
CA GLU A 134 2.98 1.45 10.57
C GLU A 134 2.84 2.88 11.14
N LYS A 135 3.50 3.86 10.52
CA LYS A 135 3.35 5.27 10.85
C LYS A 135 2.11 5.87 10.19
N SER A 136 1.53 6.87 10.86
CA SER A 136 0.42 7.63 10.30
C SER A 136 0.83 8.32 9.00
N LYS A 137 -0.10 8.45 8.05
CA LYS A 137 0.14 9.15 6.78
C LYS A 137 0.65 10.58 7.00
N TYR A 138 0.18 11.23 8.07
CA TYR A 138 0.58 12.57 8.46
C TYR A 138 2.02 12.64 8.95
N GLU A 139 2.47 11.65 9.73
CA GLU A 139 3.88 11.55 10.13
C GLU A 139 4.80 11.33 8.93
N ILE A 140 4.42 10.43 8.01
CA ILE A 140 5.21 10.18 6.79
C ILE A 140 5.27 11.45 5.93
N PHE A 141 4.14 12.14 5.78
CA PHE A 141 4.07 13.42 5.09
C PHE A 141 4.99 14.46 5.72
N ASN A 142 4.91 14.66 7.04
CA ASN A 142 5.75 15.64 7.74
C ASN A 142 7.23 15.29 7.63
N LEU A 143 7.61 14.03 7.77
CA LEU A 143 9.00 13.58 7.62
C LEU A 143 9.53 13.84 6.21
N LEU A 144 8.76 13.52 5.17
CA LEU A 144 9.15 13.76 3.78
C LEU A 144 9.23 15.25 3.47
N ARG A 145 8.28 16.04 3.97
CA ARG A 145 8.24 17.50 3.78
C ARG A 145 9.40 18.19 4.49
N GLU A 146 9.70 17.80 5.73
CA GLU A 146 10.82 18.34 6.51
C GLU A 146 12.16 18.04 5.82
N LYS A 147 12.33 16.82 5.30
CA LYS A 147 13.53 16.44 4.53
C LYS A 147 13.64 17.20 3.21
N LEU A 148 12.54 17.37 2.48
CA LEU A 148 12.49 18.16 1.25
C LEU A 148 12.84 19.64 1.52
N GLN A 149 12.30 20.22 2.61
CA GLN A 149 12.60 21.60 3.01
C GLN A 149 14.07 21.76 3.39
N LYS A 150 14.63 20.87 4.23
CA LYS A 150 16.06 20.88 4.59
C LYS A 150 16.97 20.82 3.36
N LEU A 151 16.59 20.05 2.34
CA LEU A 151 17.36 19.92 1.10
C LEU A 151 17.28 21.18 0.22
N ASN A 152 16.15 21.91 0.25
CA ASN A 152 16.00 23.19 -0.42
C ASN A 152 16.66 24.35 0.34
N THR A 153 16.78 24.30 1.66
CA THR A 153 17.44 25.34 2.48
C THR A 153 18.97 25.22 2.47
N ASN A 154 19.51 24.02 2.27
CA ASN A 154 20.95 23.76 2.10
C ASN A 154 21.45 23.97 0.66
N LYS A 155 20.66 24.60 -0.20
CA LYS A 155 20.94 24.80 -1.62
C LYS A 155 21.11 26.29 -1.91
#